data_AF-A0A1R2CLY2-F1
#
_entry.id   AF-A0A1R2CLY2-F1
#
_cell.length_a   1.000
_cell.length_b   1.000
_cell.length_c   1.000
_cell.angle_alpha   90.00
_cell.angle_beta   90.00
_cell.angle_gamma   90.00
#
_symmetry.space_group_name_H-M   'P 1'
#
loop_
_entity.id
_entity.type
_entity.pdbx_description
1 polymer ?
#
loop_
_entity_poly.entity_id
_entity_poly.type
_entity_poly.pdbx_seq_one_letter_code
_entity_poly.pdbx_strand_id
1 'polypeptide(L)'
;MLNSQDYSDEARGYNSHHISRALSPMISGLRPVPRLADPISSSYLLPKDNEKINIPDFINSIQNQLKRLTPTFSFQYATDSPLSQAINFLTQAIDHILAERDIDPKSFIEQNDEFFDYQQSRRFKEEAEKAKETTKALGRYEQLLKKKEEKLKEEKSKIQNDKNKLKNREEQLQAGFNDLDYREKNFIENKRFDQEKIKLDKEDAERKLNEAKDMKEKVERKIDESTKHLRYEKESLMQLENCLNQTKQALAIDQKRITQDKLEIEKEKWKLEQRARKLEEQEILLNVKIEHMDQEKQVFESEKVGLLSLRKEMEEERNDMMIFKGQMMGYDRDSRMSRKSPLDDFPNTEGRFETLGQEYEAKFLELEEREIEIEQAYKDLNDQMGKCNKELEERESALDEREFYIEKQEKDFKKTFENLKSIEISLAESKIQVEDLRTFTIPELENQSETLGKLIQELKNQKFELENLVEKMQNKVSSVWGSPNLSDTSEQLSFCNDKNSPNPQLNQEIIYIATELEDKLLAIRNRELELDHAQELLQNDRENLAQAAEYIKISHVEVEEKRKKLEEDLAEEKAKLTNQYLKLESGMKLLSTKESEIFAFKRKLDEKQKMLMIKEKEIMMRDKNTHSHSSSIIEEN
;
A
#
# COMPACT_ATOMS: atom_id res chain seq x y z
N MET A 1 -42.15 -13.83 -21.70
CA MET A 1 -43.29 -14.71 -21.37
C MET A 1 -42.78 -16.13 -21.22
N LEU A 2 -42.60 -16.58 -19.98
CA LEU A 2 -42.89 -17.93 -19.45
C LEU A 2 -42.32 -18.01 -18.04
N ASN A 3 -43.22 -18.30 -17.10
CA ASN A 3 -43.07 -18.35 -15.66
C ASN A 3 -42.58 -19.72 -15.17
N SER A 4 -41.80 -19.72 -14.08
CA SER A 4 -41.80 -20.67 -12.95
C SER A 4 -40.62 -20.25 -12.06
N GLN A 5 -40.73 -19.62 -10.89
CA GLN A 5 -41.58 -19.76 -9.70
C GLN A 5 -41.26 -20.98 -8.81
N ASP A 6 -40.55 -20.66 -7.73
CA ASP A 6 -40.51 -21.18 -6.35
C ASP A 6 -40.15 -22.66 -6.08
N TYR A 7 -39.10 -22.88 -5.26
CA TYR A 7 -39.24 -23.19 -3.83
C TYR A 7 -37.88 -23.17 -3.09
N SER A 8 -37.95 -22.72 -1.84
CA SER A 8 -36.92 -22.60 -0.82
C SER A 8 -36.53 -23.95 -0.19
N ASP A 9 -35.33 -24.07 0.39
CA ASP A 9 -35.17 -24.12 1.85
C ASP A 9 -33.72 -24.35 2.33
N GLU A 10 -33.51 -23.70 3.47
CA GLU A 10 -32.49 -23.79 4.51
C GLU A 10 -31.60 -25.05 4.57
N ALA A 11 -30.29 -24.82 4.74
CA ALA A 11 -29.44 -25.71 5.52
C ALA A 11 -28.36 -24.90 6.26
N ARG A 12 -28.60 -24.67 7.55
CA ARG A 12 -27.59 -24.28 8.54
C ARG A 12 -26.55 -25.41 8.66
N GLY A 13 -25.29 -25.11 8.37
CA GLY A 13 -24.16 -25.97 8.66
C GLY A 13 -23.18 -25.25 9.58
N TYR A 14 -23.36 -25.41 10.89
CA TYR A 14 -22.30 -25.19 11.87
C TYR A 14 -21.20 -26.22 11.62
N ASN A 15 -19.95 -25.77 11.46
CA ASN A 15 -18.79 -26.58 11.85
C ASN A 15 -17.68 -25.69 12.41
N SER A 16 -17.53 -25.87 13.72
CA SER A 16 -16.42 -25.47 14.59
C SER A 16 -15.21 -26.36 14.31
N HIS A 17 -14.03 -25.77 14.12
CA HIS A 17 -12.69 -26.30 14.46
C HIS A 17 -11.77 -25.05 14.62
N HIS A 18 -11.55 -24.51 15.81
CA HIS A 18 -10.50 -24.86 16.78
C HIS A 18 -9.09 -25.13 16.21
N ILE A 19 -8.12 -24.37 16.76
CA ILE A 19 -6.65 -24.53 16.76
C ILE A 19 -5.97 -23.92 15.52
N SER A 20 -5.38 -22.72 15.62
CA SER A 20 -4.01 -22.57 16.14
C SER A 20 -3.74 -21.17 16.69
N ARG A 21 -3.61 -21.06 18.02
CA ARG A 21 -2.87 -19.99 18.69
C ARG A 21 -1.41 -20.44 18.77
N ALA A 22 -0.50 -19.71 18.15
CA ALA A 22 0.92 -19.77 18.48
C ALA A 22 1.65 -18.51 18.00
N LEU A 23 2.20 -17.78 18.97
CA LEU A 23 3.46 -17.02 18.89
C LEU A 23 3.44 -15.67 18.13
N SER A 24 2.98 -14.63 18.82
CA SER A 24 3.68 -13.34 18.79
C SER A 24 4.37 -13.13 20.14
N PRO A 25 5.63 -12.67 20.17
CA PRO A 25 6.37 -12.46 21.39
C PRO A 25 5.87 -11.21 22.12
N MET A 26 5.36 -11.39 23.32
CA MET A 26 5.25 -10.31 24.30
C MET A 26 6.66 -9.89 24.74
N ILE A 27 7.16 -8.80 24.17
CA ILE A 27 8.26 -8.05 24.79
C ILE A 27 7.62 -7.14 25.84
N SER A 28 7.56 -7.68 27.06
CA SER A 28 7.25 -6.94 28.27
C SER A 28 8.49 -6.12 28.65
N GLY A 29 8.65 -4.96 28.03
CA GLY A 29 9.67 -3.97 28.38
C GLY A 29 9.12 -2.99 29.40
N LEU A 30 9.31 -3.30 30.68
CA LEU A 30 9.21 -2.35 31.78
C LEU A 30 10.13 -1.14 31.49
N ARG A 31 9.55 0.02 31.16
CA ARG A 31 10.21 1.30 31.37
C ARG A 31 9.61 1.99 32.60
N PRO A 32 10.44 2.46 33.54
CA PRO A 32 9.98 3.19 34.69
C PRO A 32 9.57 4.60 34.26
N VAL A 33 8.34 4.98 34.58
CA VAL A 33 7.88 6.37 34.49
C VAL A 33 8.51 7.15 35.65
N PRO A 34 9.13 8.31 35.40
CA PRO A 34 9.66 9.18 36.45
C PRO A 34 8.50 9.88 37.16
N ARG A 35 8.36 9.64 38.46
CA ARG A 35 7.54 10.47 39.35
C ARG A 35 8.34 11.74 39.69
N LEU A 36 7.99 12.84 39.06
CA LEU A 36 8.38 14.18 39.52
C LEU A 36 7.23 14.77 40.35
N ALA A 37 7.54 14.89 41.63
CA ALA A 37 7.24 15.99 42.55
C ALA A 37 5.96 16.82 42.32
N ASP A 38 5.01 16.67 43.24
CA ASP A 38 4.16 17.78 43.67
C ASP A 38 4.84 18.54 44.83
N PRO A 39 4.82 19.88 44.84
CA PRO A 39 5.40 20.70 45.89
C PRO A 39 4.34 21.19 46.87
N ILE A 40 4.32 20.68 48.11
CA ILE A 40 3.82 21.46 49.26
C ILE A 40 4.70 21.19 50.47
N SER A 41 5.53 22.18 50.77
CA SER A 41 6.20 22.42 52.04
C SER A 41 5.19 22.89 53.09
N SER A 42 5.10 22.19 54.23
CA SER A 42 4.82 22.82 55.53
C SER A 42 5.12 21.85 56.67
N SER A 43 6.07 22.25 57.50
CA SER A 43 6.57 21.53 58.67
C SER A 43 5.61 21.72 59.85
N TYR A 44 4.78 20.73 60.19
CA TYR A 44 4.34 20.41 61.57
C TYR A 44 3.67 19.03 61.56
N LEU A 45 4.41 18.01 62.00
CA LEU A 45 3.87 16.69 62.31
C LEU A 45 3.06 16.78 63.61
N LEU A 46 1.74 16.93 63.49
CA LEU A 46 0.79 16.55 64.55
C LEU A 46 0.46 15.06 64.36
N PRO A 47 0.49 14.22 65.41
CA PRO A 47 0.03 12.84 65.30
C PRO A 47 -1.49 12.84 65.13
N LYS A 48 -1.98 12.37 63.98
CA LYS A 48 -3.38 11.94 63.80
C LYS A 48 -3.47 10.48 64.23
N ASP A 49 -3.67 10.27 65.53
CA ASP A 49 -4.32 9.06 66.02
C ASP A 49 -5.69 9.43 66.61
N ASN A 50 -6.69 8.68 66.18
CA ASN A 50 -8.10 8.84 66.49
C ASN A 50 -8.41 8.48 67.96
N GLU A 51 -8.22 9.40 68.89
CA GLU A 51 -9.04 9.43 70.10
C GLU A 51 -10.28 10.27 69.79
N LYS A 52 -11.37 9.60 69.42
CA LYS A 52 -12.70 10.21 69.52
C LYS A 52 -12.93 10.51 71.00
N ILE A 53 -12.67 11.75 71.42
CA ILE A 53 -13.08 12.24 72.73
C ILE A 53 -14.58 11.97 72.84
N ASN A 54 -14.94 11.04 73.72
CA ASN A 54 -16.32 10.68 73.97
C ASN A 54 -16.94 11.87 74.71
N ILE A 55 -17.56 12.78 73.96
CA ILE A 55 -18.14 14.04 74.45
C ILE A 55 -19.06 13.85 75.68
N PRO A 56 -19.85 12.75 75.80
CA PRO A 56 -20.60 12.45 77.01
C PRO A 56 -19.71 12.23 78.25
N ASP A 57 -18.57 11.57 78.09
CA ASP A 57 -17.63 11.32 79.20
C ASP A 57 -16.93 12.62 79.65
N PHE A 58 -16.66 13.52 78.71
CA PHE A 58 -16.15 14.86 79.02
C PHE A 58 -17.17 15.70 79.80
N ILE A 59 -18.44 15.71 79.36
CA ILE A 59 -19.52 16.42 80.06
C ILE A 59 -19.74 15.83 81.46
N ASN A 60 -19.72 14.50 81.59
CA ASN A 60 -19.83 13.82 82.88
C ASN A 60 -18.63 14.12 83.80
N SER A 61 -17.42 14.26 83.25
CA SER A 61 -16.22 14.66 84.00
C SER A 61 -16.35 16.08 84.57
N ILE A 62 -16.78 17.04 83.74
CA ILE A 62 -17.05 18.43 84.19
C ILE A 62 -18.12 18.45 85.27
N GLN A 63 -19.23 17.74 85.07
CA GLN A 63 -20.30 17.63 86.05
C GLN A 63 -19.82 17.05 87.39
N ASN A 64 -18.96 16.04 87.36
CA ASN A 64 -18.38 15.44 88.56
C ASN A 64 -17.40 16.40 89.27
N GLN A 65 -16.63 17.19 88.53
CA GLN A 65 -15.73 18.19 89.12
C GLN A 65 -16.50 19.36 89.74
N LEU A 66 -17.59 19.82 89.10
CA LEU A 66 -18.44 20.88 89.65
C LEU A 66 -19.22 20.42 90.89
N LYS A 67 -19.74 19.18 90.92
CA LYS A 67 -20.37 18.62 92.13
C LYS A 67 -19.41 18.49 93.32
N ARG A 68 -18.09 18.42 93.10
CA ARG A 68 -17.10 18.44 94.19
C ARG A 68 -16.95 19.83 94.81
N LEU A 69 -17.11 20.89 94.03
CA LEU A 69 -17.03 22.28 94.50
C LEU A 69 -18.36 22.73 95.13
N THR A 70 -19.49 22.29 94.58
CA THR A 70 -20.83 22.69 95.05
C THR A 70 -21.79 21.50 94.99
N PRO A 71 -22.04 20.79 96.11
CA PRO A 71 -22.82 19.55 96.12
C PRO A 71 -24.33 19.71 95.85
N THR A 72 -24.85 20.94 95.90
CA THR A 72 -26.25 21.30 95.59
C THR A 72 -26.48 21.60 94.11
N PHE A 73 -25.43 21.61 93.28
CA PHE A 73 -25.55 21.91 91.86
C PHE A 73 -26.29 20.78 91.10
N SER A 74 -27.44 21.11 90.50
CA SER A 74 -28.26 20.18 89.73
C SER A 74 -28.55 20.73 88.32
N PHE A 75 -28.57 19.83 87.34
CA PHE A 75 -28.56 20.18 85.91
C PHE A 75 -29.98 20.22 85.33
N GLN A 76 -30.21 21.11 84.37
CA GLN A 76 -31.32 21.02 83.43
C GLN A 76 -30.76 20.70 82.04
N TYR A 77 -31.09 19.53 81.49
CA TYR A 77 -30.67 19.18 80.12
C TYR A 77 -31.53 19.95 79.12
N ALA A 78 -30.89 20.78 78.28
CA ALA A 78 -31.50 21.40 77.10
C ALA A 78 -31.08 20.65 75.82
N THR A 79 -31.88 20.73 74.76
CA THR A 79 -31.67 20.01 73.48
C THR A 79 -30.55 20.57 72.59
N ASP A 80 -29.72 21.47 73.10
CA ASP A 80 -28.74 22.22 72.31
C ASP A 80 -27.48 21.40 71.96
N SER A 81 -26.71 21.88 70.99
CA SER A 81 -25.41 21.33 70.58
C SER A 81 -24.47 21.10 71.78
N PRO A 82 -23.70 20.00 71.84
CA PRO A 82 -22.83 19.68 73.00
C PRO A 82 -21.80 20.77 73.34
N LEU A 83 -21.34 21.52 72.35
CA LEU A 83 -20.43 22.64 72.57
C LEU A 83 -21.14 23.84 73.21
N SER A 84 -22.38 24.12 72.79
CA SER A 84 -23.24 25.14 73.41
C SER A 84 -23.60 24.76 74.84
N GLN A 85 -23.83 23.46 75.10
CA GLN A 85 -24.02 22.96 76.46
C GLN A 85 -22.77 23.19 77.32
N ALA A 86 -21.57 22.88 76.82
CA ALA A 86 -20.30 23.10 77.51
C ALA A 86 -20.05 24.59 77.84
N ILE A 87 -20.35 25.49 76.91
CA ILE A 87 -20.20 26.94 77.11
C ILE A 87 -21.22 27.45 78.13
N ASN A 88 -22.48 26.99 78.07
CA ASN A 88 -23.50 27.32 79.06
C ASN A 88 -23.11 26.80 80.46
N PHE A 89 -22.49 25.61 80.56
CA PHE A 89 -21.99 25.09 81.84
C PHE A 89 -20.92 25.97 82.47
N LEU A 90 -19.96 26.44 81.68
CA LEU A 90 -18.91 27.34 82.16
C LEU A 90 -19.47 28.71 82.57
N THR A 91 -20.45 29.21 81.82
CA THR A 91 -21.07 30.52 82.08
C THR A 91 -21.83 30.51 83.41
N GLN A 92 -22.69 29.50 83.64
CA GLN A 92 -23.44 29.38 84.90
C GLN A 92 -22.52 29.18 86.13
N ALA A 93 -21.40 28.48 85.96
CA ALA A 93 -20.42 28.31 87.02
C ALA A 93 -19.70 29.62 87.37
N ILE A 94 -19.34 30.43 86.37
CA ILE A 94 -18.68 31.72 86.56
C ILE A 94 -19.64 32.71 87.23
N ASP A 95 -20.90 32.77 86.77
CA ASP A 95 -21.90 33.67 87.34
C ASP A 95 -22.18 33.37 88.82
N HIS A 96 -22.18 32.09 89.20
CA HIS A 96 -22.34 31.68 90.60
C HIS A 96 -21.12 32.03 91.48
N ILE A 97 -19.89 31.87 90.97
CA ILE A 97 -18.66 32.25 91.68
C ILE A 97 -18.59 33.77 91.88
N LEU A 98 -19.05 34.55 90.89
CA LEU A 98 -19.12 36.00 91.00
C LEU A 98 -20.17 36.44 92.03
N ALA A 99 -21.34 35.77 92.07
CA ALA A 99 -22.37 36.05 93.06
C ALA A 99 -21.96 35.73 94.52
N GLU A 100 -21.12 34.72 94.74
CA GLU A 100 -20.54 34.43 96.07
C GLU A 100 -19.46 35.43 96.50
N ARG A 101 -18.90 36.22 95.57
CA ARG A 101 -17.81 37.16 95.85
C ARG A 101 -18.25 38.56 96.28
N ASP A 102 -19.55 38.86 96.22
CA ASP A 102 -20.13 40.16 96.57
C ASP A 102 -20.56 40.28 98.06
N ILE A 103 -20.09 39.40 98.94
CA ILE A 103 -20.29 39.52 100.38
C ILE A 103 -19.04 40.14 101.03
N ASP A 104 -19.24 41.37 101.53
CA ASP A 104 -18.41 42.23 102.39
C ASP A 104 -17.32 43.13 101.78
N PRO A 105 -17.61 44.46 101.75
CA PRO A 105 -16.62 45.42 102.25
C PRO A 105 -17.29 46.53 103.06
N LYS A 106 -17.40 46.38 104.38
CA LYS A 106 -17.57 47.51 105.31
C LYS A 106 -16.82 47.28 106.61
N SER A 107 -15.56 47.72 106.66
CA SER A 107 -14.96 48.15 107.92
C SER A 107 -13.73 49.02 107.68
N PHE A 108 -13.68 50.15 108.40
CA PHE A 108 -12.55 51.03 108.68
C PHE A 108 -12.25 52.20 107.75
N ILE A 109 -13.03 53.28 107.89
CA ILE A 109 -12.48 54.65 108.00
C ILE A 109 -13.32 55.39 109.05
N GLU A 110 -12.71 55.80 110.17
CA GLU A 110 -12.93 57.08 110.87
C GLU A 110 -12.29 57.05 112.27
N GLN A 111 -11.56 58.13 112.59
CA GLN A 111 -11.09 58.65 113.89
C GLN A 111 -9.79 59.45 113.59
N ASN A 112 -9.56 60.70 113.99
CA ASN A 112 -10.18 61.61 114.96
C ASN A 112 -9.79 63.05 114.59
N ASP A 113 -10.67 64.00 114.96
CA ASP A 113 -10.39 65.44 115.01
C ASP A 113 -10.00 65.88 116.43
N GLU A 114 -9.10 66.87 116.48
CA GLU A 114 -8.93 67.94 117.49
C GLU A 114 -8.59 67.64 118.98
N PHE A 115 -7.44 68.15 119.48
CA PHE A 115 -7.32 69.40 120.28
C PHE A 115 -5.91 69.65 120.90
N PHE A 116 -5.57 70.94 121.07
CA PHE A 116 -4.50 71.61 121.86
C PHE A 116 -2.99 71.58 121.43
N ASP A 117 -2.61 72.68 120.76
CA ASP A 117 -1.75 73.79 121.23
C ASP A 117 -0.29 73.60 121.71
N TYR A 118 0.53 74.59 121.37
CA TYR A 118 1.94 74.83 121.73
C TYR A 118 3.07 74.03 121.02
N GLN A 119 2.99 73.79 119.71
CA GLN A 119 4.18 73.46 118.87
C GLN A 119 4.15 74.01 117.43
N GLN A 120 3.41 75.10 117.17
CA GLN A 120 3.16 75.61 115.82
C GLN A 120 4.44 75.95 115.00
N SER A 121 5.56 76.35 115.61
CA SER A 121 6.78 76.68 114.83
C SER A 121 7.61 75.48 114.33
N ARG A 122 7.40 74.26 114.87
CA ARG A 122 8.04 73.03 114.35
C ARG A 122 7.11 72.27 113.40
N ARG A 123 5.81 72.21 113.70
CA ARG A 123 4.81 71.57 112.82
C ARG A 123 4.64 72.30 111.50
N PHE A 124 4.70 73.64 111.44
CA PHE A 124 4.68 74.34 110.14
C PHE A 124 5.92 74.04 109.28
N LYS A 125 7.07 73.70 109.87
CA LYS A 125 8.25 73.23 109.12
C LYS A 125 8.09 71.79 108.65
N GLU A 126 7.57 70.90 109.49
CA GLU A 126 7.29 69.50 109.12
C GLU A 126 6.13 69.37 108.13
N GLU A 127 5.11 70.22 108.22
CA GLU A 127 4.00 70.31 107.26
C GLU A 127 4.42 71.00 105.97
N ALA A 128 5.31 72.00 106.02
CA ALA A 128 5.92 72.56 104.81
C ALA A 128 6.89 71.57 104.14
N GLU A 129 7.60 70.73 104.90
CA GLU A 129 8.39 69.62 104.37
C GLU A 129 7.50 68.51 103.81
N LYS A 130 6.42 68.12 104.49
CA LYS A 130 5.40 67.20 103.94
C LYS A 130 4.71 67.78 102.71
N ALA A 131 4.45 69.08 102.65
CA ALA A 131 3.91 69.75 101.47
C ALA A 131 4.92 69.75 100.31
N LYS A 132 6.22 69.89 100.60
CA LYS A 132 7.30 69.74 99.61
C LYS A 132 7.49 68.29 99.16
N GLU A 133 7.34 67.32 100.05
CA GLU A 133 7.37 65.89 99.71
C GLU A 133 6.17 65.46 98.89
N THR A 134 4.97 65.95 99.23
CA THR A 134 3.74 65.69 98.47
C THR A 134 3.80 66.35 97.10
N THR A 135 4.30 67.59 96.97
CA THR A 135 4.53 68.19 95.63
C THR A 135 5.60 67.45 94.83
N LYS A 136 6.68 66.97 95.46
CA LYS A 136 7.65 66.08 94.79
C LYS A 136 7.02 64.75 94.37
N ALA A 137 6.18 64.15 95.21
CA ALA A 137 5.47 62.92 94.90
C ALA A 137 4.46 63.13 93.76
N LEU A 138 3.75 64.25 93.76
CA LEU A 138 2.79 64.64 92.72
C LEU A 138 3.50 64.88 91.38
N GLY A 139 4.67 65.54 91.39
CA GLY A 139 5.53 65.66 90.20
C GLY A 139 6.06 64.32 89.69
N ARG A 140 6.37 63.36 90.59
CA ARG A 140 6.71 61.98 90.18
C ARG A 140 5.51 61.26 89.56
N TYR A 141 4.30 61.44 90.10
CA TYR A 141 3.08 60.85 89.54
C TYR A 141 2.73 61.46 88.18
N GLU A 142 2.87 62.77 87.98
CA GLU A 142 2.71 63.41 86.67
C GLU A 142 3.71 62.87 85.64
N GLN A 143 4.98 62.71 86.02
CA GLN A 143 5.98 62.10 85.14
C GLN A 143 5.63 60.65 84.81
N LEU A 144 5.13 59.88 85.78
CA LEU A 144 4.70 58.50 85.58
C LEU A 144 3.47 58.42 84.66
N LEU A 145 2.51 59.33 84.83
CA LEU A 145 1.32 59.46 84.01
C LEU A 145 1.70 59.80 82.57
N LYS A 146 2.57 60.80 82.38
CA LYS A 146 3.08 61.19 81.05
C LYS A 146 3.80 60.03 80.35
N LYS A 147 4.60 59.26 81.09
CA LYS A 147 5.27 58.05 80.57
C LYS A 147 4.27 56.93 80.21
N LYS A 148 3.17 56.80 80.95
CA LYS A 148 2.08 55.86 80.64
C LYS A 148 1.29 56.30 79.40
N GLU A 149 1.00 57.59 79.27
CA GLU A 149 0.36 58.16 78.08
C GLU A 149 1.22 58.02 76.82
N GLU A 150 2.53 58.25 76.93
CA GLU A 150 3.48 58.06 75.82
C GLU A 150 3.54 56.60 75.39
N LYS A 151 3.66 55.65 76.33
CA LYS A 151 3.58 54.21 76.04
C LYS A 151 2.24 53.82 75.38
N LEU A 152 1.13 54.40 75.83
CA LEU A 152 -0.19 54.11 75.28
C LEU A 152 -0.33 54.67 73.86
N LYS A 153 0.30 55.81 73.55
CA LYS A 153 0.40 56.34 72.18
C LYS A 153 1.27 55.45 71.29
N GLU A 154 2.41 54.99 71.79
CA GLU A 154 3.27 54.03 71.08
C GLU A 154 2.54 52.72 70.78
N GLU A 155 1.84 52.14 71.76
CA GLU A 155 1.04 50.93 71.58
C GLU A 155 -0.10 51.15 70.58
N LYS A 156 -0.82 52.28 70.64
CA LYS A 156 -1.84 52.62 69.64
C LYS A 156 -1.27 52.72 68.23
N SER A 157 -0.11 53.36 68.08
CA SER A 157 0.59 53.46 66.79
C SER A 157 1.01 52.08 66.28
N LYS A 158 1.52 51.23 67.17
CA LYS A 158 1.91 49.85 66.85
C LYS A 158 0.72 49.01 66.41
N ILE A 159 -0.39 49.06 67.14
CA ILE A 159 -1.64 48.37 66.79
C ILE A 159 -2.18 48.85 65.44
N GLN A 160 -2.13 50.16 65.18
CA GLN A 160 -2.58 50.71 63.90
C GLN A 160 -1.70 50.22 62.73
N ASN A 161 -0.37 50.18 62.92
CA ASN A 161 0.54 49.62 61.93
C ASN A 161 0.30 48.13 61.69
N ASP A 162 0.08 47.35 62.75
CA ASP A 162 -0.20 45.92 62.64
C ASP A 162 -1.56 45.66 61.96
N LYS A 163 -2.58 46.50 62.23
CA LYS A 163 -3.87 46.48 61.53
C LYS A 163 -3.71 46.72 60.03
N ASN A 164 -2.91 47.71 59.64
CA ASN A 164 -2.65 48.00 58.23
C ASN A 164 -1.90 46.84 57.55
N LYS A 165 -0.92 46.23 58.24
CA LYS A 165 -0.20 45.05 57.72
C LYS A 165 -1.11 43.84 57.55
N LEU A 166 -2.01 43.59 58.50
CA LEU A 166 -2.99 42.52 58.40
C LEU A 166 -3.96 42.76 57.24
N LYS A 167 -4.44 43.98 57.06
CA LYS A 167 -5.31 44.34 55.93
C LYS A 167 -4.61 44.14 54.58
N ASN A 168 -3.36 44.57 54.44
CA ASN A 168 -2.58 44.33 53.21
C ASN A 168 -2.37 42.84 52.95
N ARG A 169 -2.13 42.03 54.00
CA ARG A 169 -2.04 40.57 53.85
C ARG A 169 -3.35 39.93 53.45
N GLU A 170 -4.47 40.40 53.98
CA GLU A 170 -5.81 39.95 53.61
C GLU A 170 -6.09 40.27 52.13
N GLU A 171 -5.79 41.48 51.67
CA GLU A 171 -5.91 41.88 50.27
C GLU A 171 -5.00 41.04 49.35
N GLN A 172 -3.76 40.74 49.77
CA GLN A 172 -2.85 39.86 49.03
C GLN A 172 -3.36 38.42 48.95
N LEU A 173 -3.91 37.87 50.04
CA LEU A 173 -4.51 36.54 50.05
C LEU A 173 -5.75 36.49 49.16
N GLN A 174 -6.59 37.51 49.21
CA GLN A 174 -7.77 37.62 48.34
C GLN A 174 -7.37 37.65 46.86
N ALA A 175 -6.34 38.42 46.50
CA ALA A 175 -5.80 38.45 45.14
C ALA A 175 -5.24 37.09 44.72
N GLY A 176 -4.51 36.40 45.60
CA GLY A 176 -3.99 35.06 45.36
C GLY A 176 -5.11 34.02 45.16
N PHE A 177 -6.19 34.08 45.94
CA PHE A 177 -7.36 33.23 45.75
C PHE A 177 -8.04 33.46 44.40
N ASN A 178 -8.19 34.72 43.98
CA ASN A 178 -8.79 35.06 42.69
C ASN A 178 -7.93 34.58 41.51
N ASP A 179 -6.60 34.69 41.59
CA ASP A 179 -5.68 34.17 40.57
C ASP A 179 -5.73 32.64 40.49
N LEU A 180 -5.80 31.94 41.63
CA LEU A 180 -5.98 30.49 41.65
C LEU A 180 -7.32 30.06 41.04
N ASP A 181 -8.42 30.71 41.38
CA ASP A 181 -9.74 30.42 40.82
C ASP A 181 -9.80 30.68 39.31
N TYR A 182 -9.11 31.72 38.83
CA TYR A 182 -8.95 31.99 37.39
C TYR A 182 -8.13 30.91 36.68
N ARG A 183 -6.99 30.50 37.26
CA ARG A 183 -6.16 29.41 36.71
C ARG A 183 -6.89 28.08 36.70
N GLU A 184 -7.67 27.77 37.73
CA GLU A 184 -8.47 26.56 37.81
C GLU A 184 -9.54 26.54 36.70
N LYS A 185 -10.25 27.65 36.48
CA LYS A 185 -11.21 27.78 35.38
C LYS A 185 -10.55 27.59 34.02
N ASN A 186 -9.43 28.25 33.77
CA ASN A 186 -8.69 28.09 32.50
C ASN A 186 -8.21 26.65 32.31
N PHE A 187 -7.75 25.97 33.36
CA PHE A 187 -7.33 24.58 33.29
C PHE A 187 -8.50 23.66 32.91
N ILE A 188 -9.68 23.86 33.50
CA ILE A 188 -10.89 23.09 33.18
C ILE A 188 -11.33 23.34 31.73
N GLU A 189 -11.31 24.59 31.27
CA GLU A 189 -11.67 24.96 29.91
C GLU A 189 -10.70 24.37 28.88
N ASN A 190 -9.39 24.48 29.12
CA ASN A 190 -8.37 23.91 28.25
C ASN A 190 -8.50 22.38 28.16
N LYS A 191 -8.76 21.71 29.30
CA LYS A 191 -9.01 20.27 29.33
C LYS A 191 -10.26 19.86 28.56
N ARG A 192 -11.32 20.69 28.55
CA ARG A 192 -12.50 20.45 27.71
C ARG A 192 -12.17 20.60 26.22
N PHE A 193 -11.44 21.66 25.87
CA PHE A 193 -11.02 21.90 24.50
C PHE A 193 -10.16 20.75 23.96
N ASP A 194 -9.19 20.26 24.75
CA ASP A 194 -8.38 19.10 24.38
C ASP A 194 -9.22 17.83 24.18
N GLN A 195 -10.21 17.60 25.04
CA GLN A 195 -11.13 16.46 24.89
C GLN A 195 -11.99 16.56 23.62
N GLU A 196 -12.45 17.75 23.28
CA GLU A 196 -13.23 17.99 22.07
C GLU A 196 -12.37 17.84 20.81
N LYS A 197 -11.13 18.33 20.84
CA LYS A 197 -10.14 18.12 19.77
C LYS A 197 -9.86 16.64 19.54
N ILE A 198 -9.59 15.87 20.61
CA ILE A 198 -9.38 14.41 20.52
C ILE A 198 -10.61 13.72 19.94
N LYS A 199 -11.82 14.18 20.28
CA LYS A 199 -13.06 13.61 19.74
C LYS A 199 -13.20 13.89 18.24
N LEU A 200 -12.93 15.11 17.80
CA LEU A 200 -12.96 15.47 16.38
C LEU A 200 -11.91 14.70 15.57
N ASP A 201 -10.68 14.58 16.08
CA ASP A 201 -9.60 13.82 15.44
C ASP A 201 -9.99 12.34 15.32
N LYS A 202 -10.66 11.78 16.33
CA LYS A 202 -11.16 10.40 16.30
C LYS A 202 -12.28 10.22 15.27
N GLU A 203 -13.23 11.15 15.19
CA GLU A 203 -14.32 11.12 14.20
C GLU A 203 -13.78 11.26 12.76
N ASP A 204 -12.77 12.11 12.53
CA ASP A 204 -12.10 12.24 11.23
C ASP A 204 -11.33 10.97 10.84
N ALA A 205 -10.59 10.39 11.79
CA ALA A 205 -9.91 9.11 11.58
C ALA A 205 -10.89 7.97 11.27
N GLU A 206 -12.05 7.93 11.94
CA GLU A 206 -13.11 6.94 11.68
C GLU A 206 -13.76 7.14 10.32
N ARG A 207 -13.97 8.39 9.88
CA ARG A 207 -14.45 8.73 8.54
C ARG A 207 -13.47 8.26 7.47
N LYS A 208 -12.18 8.60 7.61
CA LYS A 208 -11.10 8.14 6.70
C LYS A 208 -11.00 6.62 6.65
N LEU A 209 -11.17 5.94 7.78
CA LEU A 209 -11.18 4.48 7.85
C LEU A 209 -12.35 3.87 7.09
N ASN A 210 -13.54 4.45 7.21
CA ASN A 210 -14.73 3.98 6.48
C ASN A 210 -14.61 4.24 4.97
N GLU A 211 -14.12 5.40 4.55
CA GLU A 211 -13.83 5.68 3.13
C GLU A 211 -12.80 4.71 2.54
N ALA A 212 -11.75 4.38 3.30
CA ALA A 212 -10.76 3.39 2.89
C ALA A 212 -11.36 1.97 2.75
N LYS A 213 -12.27 1.57 3.65
CA LYS A 213 -13.00 0.30 3.55
C LYS A 213 -13.89 0.26 2.31
N ASP A 214 -14.64 1.32 2.04
CA ASP A 214 -15.51 1.41 0.86
C ASP A 214 -14.70 1.34 -0.45
N MET A 215 -13.54 2.01 -0.49
CA MET A 215 -12.63 1.95 -1.65
C MET A 215 -12.04 0.56 -1.82
N LYS A 216 -11.63 -0.10 -0.73
CA LYS A 216 -11.14 -1.48 -0.76
C LYS A 216 -12.22 -2.43 -1.29
N GLU A 217 -13.46 -2.30 -0.82
CA GLU A 217 -14.58 -3.14 -1.27
C GLU A 217 -14.87 -2.94 -2.76
N LYS A 218 -14.83 -1.69 -3.27
CA LYS A 218 -14.97 -1.40 -4.70
C LYS A 218 -13.86 -2.04 -5.54
N VAL A 219 -12.63 -2.06 -5.04
CA VAL A 219 -11.50 -2.71 -5.72
C VAL A 219 -11.67 -4.23 -5.72
N GLU A 220 -12.06 -4.83 -4.59
CA GLU A 220 -12.36 -6.27 -4.50
C GLU A 220 -13.48 -6.67 -5.47
N ARG A 221 -14.57 -5.90 -5.56
CA ARG A 221 -15.63 -6.14 -6.55
C ARG A 221 -15.13 -6.11 -8.00
N LYS A 222 -14.28 -5.14 -8.36
CA LYS A 222 -13.68 -5.08 -9.70
C LYS A 222 -12.75 -6.25 -10.00
N ILE A 223 -11.99 -6.71 -9.00
CA ILE A 223 -11.14 -7.90 -9.13
C ILE A 223 -11.99 -9.15 -9.34
N ASP A 224 -13.09 -9.30 -8.59
CA ASP A 224 -14.02 -10.42 -8.74
C ASP A 224 -14.70 -10.42 -10.12
N GLU A 225 -15.13 -9.25 -10.61
CA GLU A 225 -15.70 -9.08 -11.95
C GLU A 225 -14.68 -9.43 -13.05
N SER A 226 -13.45 -8.93 -12.93
CA SER A 226 -12.35 -9.26 -13.86
C SER A 226 -12.02 -10.75 -13.83
N THR A 227 -12.00 -11.37 -12.64
CA THR A 227 -11.77 -12.81 -12.49
C THR A 227 -12.89 -13.63 -13.12
N LYS A 228 -14.15 -13.19 -12.99
CA LYS A 228 -15.29 -13.81 -13.70
C LYS A 228 -15.14 -13.68 -15.21
N HIS A 229 -14.76 -12.50 -15.73
CA HIS A 229 -14.52 -12.30 -17.16
C HIS A 229 -13.43 -13.25 -17.70
N LEU A 230 -12.30 -13.35 -17.00
CA LEU A 230 -11.21 -14.27 -17.37
C LEU A 230 -11.65 -15.73 -17.35
N ARG A 231 -12.54 -16.14 -16.43
CA ARG A 231 -13.11 -17.49 -16.44
C ARG A 231 -13.96 -17.74 -17.67
N TYR A 232 -14.83 -16.80 -18.05
CA TYR A 232 -15.64 -16.91 -19.27
C TYR A 232 -14.79 -16.94 -20.54
N GLU A 233 -13.75 -16.12 -20.60
CA GLU A 233 -12.81 -16.11 -21.73
C GLU A 233 -12.05 -17.43 -21.83
N LYS A 234 -11.56 -17.97 -20.70
CA LYS A 234 -10.94 -19.30 -20.65
C LYS A 234 -11.89 -20.40 -21.12
N GLU A 235 -13.15 -20.36 -20.70
CA GLU A 235 -14.16 -21.34 -21.13
C GLU A 235 -14.46 -21.21 -22.63
N SER A 236 -14.56 -19.99 -23.16
CA SER A 236 -14.72 -19.73 -24.60
C SER A 236 -13.53 -20.24 -25.41
N LEU A 237 -12.30 -20.03 -24.93
CA LEU A 237 -11.09 -20.54 -25.59
C LEU A 237 -11.04 -22.06 -25.58
N MET A 238 -11.46 -22.70 -24.48
CA MET A 238 -11.55 -24.16 -24.39
C MET A 238 -12.60 -24.74 -25.36
N GLN A 239 -13.74 -24.05 -25.55
CA GLN A 239 -14.72 -24.43 -26.56
C GLN A 239 -14.14 -24.29 -27.98
N LEU A 240 -13.41 -23.21 -28.26
CA LEU A 240 -12.75 -22.99 -29.55
C LEU A 240 -11.68 -24.08 -29.83
N GLU A 241 -10.88 -24.42 -28.82
CA GLU A 241 -9.89 -25.49 -28.89
C GLU A 241 -10.54 -26.85 -29.20
N ASN A 242 -11.64 -27.16 -28.54
CA ASN A 242 -12.42 -28.37 -28.81
C ASN A 242 -12.96 -28.39 -30.25
N CYS A 243 -13.52 -27.28 -30.74
CA CYS A 243 -13.98 -27.16 -32.13
C CYS A 243 -12.82 -27.33 -33.13
N LEU A 244 -11.65 -26.76 -32.83
CA LEU A 244 -10.46 -26.89 -33.67
C LEU A 244 -9.96 -28.34 -33.71
N ASN A 245 -9.94 -29.02 -32.57
CA ASN A 245 -9.55 -30.42 -32.49
C ASN A 245 -10.53 -31.34 -33.23
N GLN A 246 -11.83 -31.10 -33.11
CA GLN A 246 -12.84 -31.82 -33.90
C GLN A 246 -12.65 -31.60 -35.40
N THR A 247 -12.39 -30.36 -35.82
CA THR A 247 -12.14 -30.01 -37.23
C THR A 247 -10.87 -30.69 -37.75
N LYS A 248 -9.79 -30.73 -36.95
CA LYS A 248 -8.55 -31.45 -37.29
C LYS A 248 -8.80 -32.96 -37.46
N GLN A 249 -9.60 -33.55 -36.58
CA GLN A 249 -9.97 -34.97 -36.69
C GLN A 249 -10.82 -35.24 -37.95
N ALA A 250 -11.80 -34.39 -38.24
CA ALA A 250 -12.63 -34.50 -39.44
C ALA A 250 -11.77 -34.40 -40.73
N LEU A 251 -10.86 -33.42 -40.79
CA LEU A 251 -9.94 -33.27 -41.92
C LEU A 251 -9.03 -34.49 -42.09
N ALA A 252 -8.54 -35.08 -41.00
CA ALA A 252 -7.73 -36.29 -41.08
C ALA A 252 -8.52 -37.50 -41.61
N ILE A 253 -9.82 -37.60 -41.27
CA ILE A 253 -10.73 -38.62 -41.82
C ILE A 253 -10.97 -38.38 -43.32
N ASP A 254 -11.27 -37.14 -43.70
CA ASP A 254 -11.51 -36.77 -45.10
C ASP A 254 -10.26 -36.97 -45.95
N GLN A 255 -9.07 -36.65 -45.44
CA GLN A 255 -7.82 -36.89 -46.13
C GLN A 255 -7.60 -38.40 -46.38
N LYS A 256 -7.88 -39.25 -45.38
CA LYS A 256 -7.83 -40.71 -45.56
C LYS A 256 -8.82 -41.19 -46.60
N ARG A 257 -10.06 -40.67 -46.57
CA ARG A 257 -11.09 -40.99 -47.55
C ARG A 257 -10.66 -40.60 -48.97
N ILE A 258 -10.18 -39.38 -49.16
CA ILE A 258 -9.68 -38.90 -50.46
C ILE A 258 -8.53 -39.78 -50.96
N THR A 259 -7.59 -40.18 -50.10
CA THR A 259 -6.52 -41.09 -50.51
C THR A 259 -7.03 -42.47 -50.91
N GLN A 260 -8.06 -42.98 -50.24
CA GLN A 260 -8.70 -44.24 -50.59
C GLN A 260 -9.43 -44.15 -51.93
N ASP A 261 -10.22 -43.09 -52.13
CA ASP A 261 -10.96 -42.84 -53.38
C ASP A 261 -9.98 -42.69 -54.56
N LYS A 262 -8.84 -42.01 -54.36
CA LYS A 262 -7.77 -41.91 -55.37
C LYS A 262 -7.22 -43.28 -55.78
N LEU A 263 -6.95 -44.16 -54.81
CA LEU A 263 -6.48 -45.52 -55.07
C LEU A 263 -7.53 -46.36 -55.79
N GLU A 264 -8.82 -46.17 -55.49
CA GLU A 264 -9.92 -46.85 -56.17
C GLU A 264 -10.06 -46.40 -57.62
N ILE A 265 -10.00 -45.08 -57.86
CA ILE A 265 -9.96 -44.50 -59.22
C ILE A 265 -8.77 -45.04 -60.01
N GLU A 266 -7.59 -45.14 -59.40
CA GLU A 266 -6.39 -45.66 -60.07
C GLU A 266 -6.53 -47.15 -60.44
N LYS A 267 -7.14 -47.95 -59.57
CA LYS A 267 -7.49 -49.36 -59.88
C LYS A 267 -8.49 -49.46 -61.03
N GLU A 268 -9.50 -48.59 -61.07
CA GLU A 268 -10.47 -48.56 -62.16
C GLU A 268 -9.83 -48.12 -63.48
N LYS A 269 -8.98 -47.09 -63.45
CA LYS A 269 -8.19 -46.66 -64.62
C LYS A 269 -7.35 -47.81 -65.16
N TRP A 270 -6.63 -48.52 -64.30
CA TRP A 270 -5.83 -49.68 -64.71
C TRP A 270 -6.70 -50.78 -65.34
N LYS A 271 -7.88 -51.08 -64.77
CA LYS A 271 -8.82 -52.05 -65.38
C LYS A 271 -9.33 -51.60 -66.75
N LEU A 272 -9.64 -50.31 -66.91
CA LEU A 272 -10.08 -49.75 -68.20
C LEU A 272 -8.95 -49.84 -69.22
N GLU A 273 -7.72 -49.52 -68.83
CA GLU A 273 -6.55 -49.64 -69.68
C GLU A 273 -6.31 -51.08 -70.13
N GLN A 274 -6.43 -52.06 -69.22
CA GLN A 274 -6.36 -53.49 -69.57
C GLN A 274 -7.47 -53.92 -70.54
N ARG A 275 -8.68 -53.37 -70.42
CA ARG A 275 -9.76 -53.62 -71.40
C ARG A 275 -9.48 -52.96 -72.75
N ALA A 276 -8.93 -51.75 -72.76
CA ALA A 276 -8.56 -51.04 -73.97
C ALA A 276 -7.51 -51.83 -74.76
N ARG A 277 -6.44 -52.30 -74.10
CA ARG A 277 -5.42 -53.16 -74.73
C ARG A 277 -6.00 -54.43 -75.35
N LYS A 278 -6.93 -55.10 -74.65
CA LYS A 278 -7.60 -56.29 -75.19
C LYS A 278 -8.48 -55.99 -76.41
N LEU A 279 -9.13 -54.83 -76.43
CA LEU A 279 -9.92 -54.40 -77.59
C LEU A 279 -9.01 -54.06 -78.77
N GLU A 280 -7.88 -53.41 -78.52
CA GLU A 280 -6.86 -53.11 -79.54
C GLU A 280 -6.28 -54.41 -80.13
N GLU A 281 -5.94 -55.40 -79.30
CA GLU A 281 -5.52 -56.73 -79.75
C GLU A 281 -6.58 -57.41 -80.64
N GLN A 282 -7.87 -57.29 -80.27
CA GLN A 282 -8.97 -57.82 -81.07
C GLN A 282 -9.14 -57.08 -82.40
N GLU A 283 -8.95 -55.76 -82.41
CA GLU A 283 -8.99 -54.94 -83.62
C GLU A 283 -7.85 -55.30 -84.57
N ILE A 284 -6.63 -55.47 -84.06
CA ILE A 284 -5.47 -55.95 -84.84
C ILE A 284 -5.77 -57.33 -85.45
N LEU A 285 -6.29 -58.27 -84.66
CA LEU A 285 -6.63 -59.61 -85.16
C LEU A 285 -7.71 -59.56 -86.25
N LEU A 286 -8.70 -58.67 -86.10
CA LEU A 286 -9.75 -58.48 -87.09
C LEU A 286 -9.19 -57.88 -88.38
N ASN A 287 -8.28 -56.91 -88.28
CA ASN A 287 -7.59 -56.31 -89.42
C ASN A 287 -6.75 -57.35 -90.17
N VAL A 288 -5.96 -58.18 -89.47
CA VAL A 288 -5.21 -59.30 -90.07
C VAL A 288 -6.15 -60.27 -90.80
N LYS A 289 -7.33 -60.55 -90.22
CA LYS A 289 -8.33 -61.42 -90.87
C LYS A 289 -8.93 -60.78 -92.13
N ILE A 290 -9.17 -59.47 -92.12
CA ILE A 290 -9.64 -58.72 -93.30
C ILE A 290 -8.57 -58.79 -94.39
N GLU A 291 -7.31 -58.50 -94.06
CA GLU A 291 -6.19 -58.60 -95.02
C GLU A 291 -6.06 -60.01 -95.61
N HIS A 292 -6.21 -61.05 -94.81
CA HIS A 292 -6.19 -62.44 -95.29
C HIS A 292 -7.35 -62.73 -96.27
N MET A 293 -8.57 -62.28 -95.95
CA MET A 293 -9.71 -62.44 -96.88
C MET A 293 -9.51 -61.65 -98.17
N ASP A 294 -8.90 -60.47 -98.12
CA ASP A 294 -8.58 -59.67 -99.31
C ASP A 294 -7.50 -60.35 -100.16
N GLN A 295 -6.49 -60.97 -99.54
CA GLN A 295 -5.50 -61.80 -100.25
C GLN A 295 -6.16 -63.02 -100.92
N GLU A 296 -7.02 -63.77 -100.20
CA GLU A 296 -7.77 -64.88 -100.78
C GLU A 296 -8.65 -64.45 -101.94
N LYS A 297 -9.33 -63.31 -101.81
CA LYS A 297 -10.14 -62.72 -102.88
C LYS A 297 -9.29 -62.34 -104.08
N GLN A 298 -8.11 -61.76 -103.87
CA GLN A 298 -7.16 -61.43 -104.94
C GLN A 298 -6.67 -62.69 -105.66
N VAL A 299 -6.38 -63.77 -104.92
CA VAL A 299 -6.02 -65.08 -105.50
C VAL A 299 -7.19 -65.60 -106.34
N PHE A 300 -8.42 -65.57 -105.81
CA PHE A 300 -9.61 -66.02 -106.54
C PHE A 300 -9.89 -65.18 -107.80
N GLU A 301 -9.68 -63.86 -107.73
CA GLU A 301 -9.77 -62.99 -108.90
C GLU A 301 -8.69 -63.31 -109.93
N SER A 302 -7.46 -63.61 -109.50
CA SER A 302 -6.38 -64.02 -110.40
C SER A 302 -6.66 -65.37 -111.07
N GLU A 303 -7.19 -66.35 -110.33
CA GLU A 303 -7.63 -67.64 -110.89
C GLU A 303 -8.79 -67.46 -111.87
N LYS A 304 -9.76 -66.59 -111.56
CA LYS A 304 -10.87 -66.25 -112.47
C LYS A 304 -10.35 -65.63 -113.77
N VAL A 305 -9.40 -64.71 -113.69
CA VAL A 305 -8.74 -64.13 -114.88
C VAL A 305 -7.99 -65.22 -115.65
N GLY A 306 -7.26 -66.10 -114.95
CA GLY A 306 -6.58 -67.25 -115.56
C GLY A 306 -7.54 -68.18 -116.30
N LEU A 307 -8.69 -68.52 -115.71
CA LEU A 307 -9.73 -69.34 -116.34
C LEU A 307 -10.40 -68.64 -117.52
N LEU A 308 -10.60 -67.33 -117.46
CA LEU A 308 -11.10 -66.56 -118.61
C LEU A 308 -10.07 -66.54 -119.76
N SER A 309 -8.79 -66.43 -119.44
CA SER A 309 -7.70 -66.54 -120.43
C SER A 309 -7.67 -67.94 -121.05
N LEU A 310 -7.72 -68.99 -120.24
CA LEU A 310 -7.77 -70.39 -120.71
C LEU A 310 -9.03 -70.65 -121.56
N ARG A 311 -10.17 -70.07 -121.19
CA ARG A 311 -11.40 -70.14 -122.00
C ARG A 311 -11.20 -69.47 -123.36
N LYS A 312 -10.54 -68.31 -123.39
CA LYS A 312 -10.22 -67.60 -124.63
C LYS A 312 -9.25 -68.41 -125.48
N GLU A 313 -8.23 -69.01 -124.88
CA GLU A 313 -7.31 -69.95 -125.54
C GLU A 313 -8.05 -71.15 -126.11
N MET A 314 -9.02 -71.75 -125.39
CA MET A 314 -9.83 -72.83 -125.95
C MET A 314 -10.78 -72.38 -127.07
N GLU A 315 -11.27 -71.14 -127.05
CA GLU A 315 -12.06 -70.57 -128.14
C GLU A 315 -11.18 -70.22 -129.35
N GLU A 316 -9.95 -69.75 -129.13
CA GLU A 316 -8.91 -69.55 -130.14
C GLU A 316 -8.48 -70.91 -130.72
N GLU A 317 -8.15 -71.91 -129.91
CA GLU A 317 -7.90 -73.30 -130.34
C GLU A 317 -9.10 -73.90 -131.06
N ARG A 318 -10.35 -73.62 -130.65
CA ARG A 318 -11.56 -74.08 -131.35
C ARG A 318 -11.74 -73.38 -132.69
N ASN A 319 -11.38 -72.10 -132.79
CA ASN A 319 -11.37 -71.35 -134.04
C ASN A 319 -10.22 -71.82 -134.95
N ASP A 320 -9.04 -72.08 -134.39
CA ASP A 320 -7.91 -72.71 -135.07
C ASP A 320 -8.27 -74.13 -135.50
N MET A 321 -9.04 -74.88 -134.70
CA MET A 321 -9.64 -76.15 -135.08
C MET A 321 -10.64 -75.97 -136.22
N MET A 322 -11.40 -74.88 -136.26
CA MET A 322 -12.35 -74.57 -137.34
C MET A 322 -11.63 -74.17 -138.63
N ILE A 323 -10.45 -73.53 -138.53
CA ILE A 323 -9.54 -73.23 -139.64
C ILE A 323 -8.81 -74.50 -140.11
N PHE A 324 -8.39 -75.36 -139.17
CA PHE A 324 -7.70 -76.63 -139.42
C PHE A 324 -8.66 -77.72 -139.96
N LYS A 325 -9.96 -77.66 -139.62
CA LYS A 325 -11.00 -78.56 -140.17
C LYS A 325 -11.40 -78.24 -141.62
N GLY A 326 -10.82 -77.20 -142.22
CA GLY A 326 -10.88 -76.89 -143.65
C GLY A 326 -9.72 -77.46 -144.48
N GLN A 327 -8.68 -78.03 -143.87
CA GLN A 327 -7.53 -78.60 -144.57
C GLN A 327 -7.08 -79.93 -143.94
N MET A 328 -7.53 -81.02 -144.58
CA MET A 328 -6.97 -82.38 -144.55
C MET A 328 -6.92 -83.13 -143.20
N MET A 329 -7.71 -84.20 -143.05
CA MET A 329 -7.41 -85.56 -143.52
C MET A 329 -6.04 -86.10 -143.05
N GLY A 330 -6.09 -86.99 -142.04
CA GLY A 330 -5.30 -88.22 -142.07
C GLY A 330 -4.27 -88.42 -140.95
N TYR A 331 -4.53 -89.49 -140.19
CA TYR A 331 -3.59 -90.43 -139.55
C TYR A 331 -3.24 -90.28 -138.05
N ASP A 332 -3.73 -91.29 -137.33
CA ASP A 332 -3.16 -92.08 -136.23
C ASP A 332 -1.71 -91.78 -135.80
N ARG A 333 -1.43 -91.76 -134.49
CA ARG A 333 -1.17 -92.96 -133.65
C ARG A 333 -0.36 -92.61 -132.38
N ASP A 334 -0.81 -93.17 -131.25
CA ASP A 334 -0.13 -93.53 -130.00
C ASP A 334 1.11 -92.74 -129.52
N SER A 335 1.04 -92.18 -128.29
CA SER A 335 2.18 -92.33 -127.35
C SER A 335 1.79 -92.19 -125.89
N ARG A 336 2.34 -93.11 -125.09
CA ARG A 336 2.08 -93.38 -123.67
C ARG A 336 2.99 -92.54 -122.76
N MET A 337 2.69 -92.63 -121.46
CA MET A 337 3.56 -92.37 -120.29
C MET A 337 3.60 -90.91 -119.80
N SER A 338 3.09 -90.65 -118.60
CA SER A 338 3.93 -90.72 -117.39
C SER A 338 3.14 -90.34 -116.14
N ARG A 339 3.20 -91.22 -115.14
CA ARG A 339 2.84 -90.96 -113.73
C ARG A 339 3.95 -90.13 -113.09
N LYS A 340 3.61 -89.13 -112.26
CA LYS A 340 4.18 -88.93 -110.92
C LYS A 340 3.16 -88.18 -110.04
N SER A 341 2.68 -88.85 -109.00
CA SER A 341 2.31 -88.27 -107.71
C SER A 341 3.61 -88.18 -106.86
N PRO A 342 3.60 -88.09 -105.52
CA PRO A 342 2.77 -87.34 -104.54
C PRO A 342 3.67 -86.61 -103.49
N LEU A 343 3.02 -86.10 -102.43
CA LEU A 343 3.42 -86.23 -101.01
C LEU A 343 4.20 -85.09 -100.31
N ASP A 344 3.59 -84.66 -99.19
CA ASP A 344 4.11 -84.17 -97.89
C ASP A 344 5.11 -82.99 -97.88
N ASP A 345 4.98 -81.95 -97.05
CA ASP A 345 5.00 -81.97 -95.58
C ASP A 345 4.28 -80.75 -94.95
N PHE A 346 3.47 -80.99 -93.92
CA PHE A 346 3.39 -80.09 -92.74
C PHE A 346 4.53 -80.50 -91.77
N PRO A 347 4.92 -79.73 -90.73
CA PRO A 347 4.77 -78.31 -90.41
C PRO A 347 6.14 -77.66 -90.12
N ASN A 348 6.25 -76.33 -89.97
CA ASN A 348 7.26 -75.77 -89.06
C ASN A 348 6.90 -74.39 -88.52
N THR A 349 6.43 -74.42 -87.28
CA THR A 349 6.49 -73.36 -86.28
C THR A 349 7.94 -72.99 -85.99
N GLU A 350 8.46 -71.93 -86.61
CA GLU A 350 9.71 -71.28 -86.15
C GLU A 350 9.76 -69.84 -86.68
N GLY A 351 9.08 -68.94 -85.95
CA GLY A 351 9.08 -67.50 -86.21
C GLY A 351 8.64 -66.70 -84.98
N ARG A 352 8.86 -67.26 -83.78
CA ARG A 352 8.35 -66.73 -82.51
C ARG A 352 9.46 -66.26 -81.57
N PHE A 353 10.60 -65.84 -82.12
CA PHE A 353 11.73 -65.31 -81.35
C PHE A 353 12.17 -63.89 -81.75
N GLU A 354 11.72 -63.34 -82.88
CA GLU A 354 12.04 -61.95 -83.26
C GLU A 354 11.08 -60.91 -82.65
N THR A 355 9.83 -61.28 -82.33
CA THR A 355 8.90 -60.39 -81.62
C THR A 355 9.19 -60.25 -80.12
N LEU A 356 9.79 -61.26 -79.50
CA LEU A 356 10.18 -61.20 -78.08
C LEU A 356 11.26 -60.13 -77.86
N GLY A 357 12.25 -60.04 -78.75
CA GLY A 357 13.33 -59.04 -78.67
C GLY A 357 12.84 -57.60 -78.78
N GLN A 358 11.89 -57.34 -79.69
CA GLN A 358 11.27 -56.01 -79.86
C GLN A 358 10.38 -55.62 -78.68
N GLU A 359 9.67 -56.56 -78.06
CA GLU A 359 8.92 -56.32 -76.82
C GLU A 359 9.83 -56.04 -75.61
N TYR A 360 11.00 -56.71 -75.52
CA TYR A 360 12.00 -56.41 -74.49
C TYR A 360 12.64 -55.04 -74.67
N GLU A 361 12.92 -54.65 -75.91
CA GLU A 361 13.50 -53.34 -76.24
C GLU A 361 12.50 -52.20 -76.01
N ALA A 362 11.22 -52.39 -76.40
CA ALA A 362 10.14 -51.44 -76.10
C ALA A 362 9.90 -51.30 -74.58
N LYS A 363 9.93 -52.41 -73.84
CA LYS A 363 9.79 -52.39 -72.37
C LYS A 363 11.00 -51.77 -71.67
N PHE A 364 12.19 -51.90 -72.26
CA PHE A 364 13.41 -51.24 -71.77
C PHE A 364 13.32 -49.73 -71.95
N LEU A 365 12.89 -49.25 -73.13
CA LEU A 365 12.60 -47.84 -73.39
C LEU A 365 11.53 -47.27 -72.45
N GLU A 366 10.42 -48.00 -72.21
CA GLU A 366 9.38 -47.59 -71.25
C GLU A 366 9.93 -47.47 -69.81
N LEU A 367 10.82 -48.39 -69.41
CA LEU A 367 11.46 -48.33 -68.10
C LEU A 367 12.44 -47.17 -67.98
N GLU A 368 13.18 -46.84 -69.04
CA GLU A 368 14.08 -45.71 -69.11
C GLU A 368 13.33 -44.37 -69.08
N GLU A 369 12.22 -44.26 -69.83
CA GLU A 369 11.31 -43.10 -69.75
C GLU A 369 10.73 -42.94 -68.34
N ARG A 370 10.31 -44.04 -67.71
CA ARG A 370 9.81 -44.03 -66.33
C ARG A 370 10.90 -43.66 -65.31
N GLU A 371 12.14 -44.07 -65.53
CA GLU A 371 13.28 -43.67 -64.70
C GLU A 371 13.52 -42.16 -64.79
N ILE A 372 13.50 -41.60 -66.00
CA ILE A 372 13.59 -40.15 -66.24
C ILE A 372 12.44 -39.39 -65.56
N GLU A 373 11.21 -39.88 -65.67
CA GLU A 373 10.05 -39.28 -64.98
C GLU A 373 10.21 -39.30 -63.45
N ILE A 374 10.71 -40.40 -62.90
CA ILE A 374 10.98 -40.53 -61.46
C ILE A 374 12.10 -39.57 -61.03
N GLU A 375 13.20 -39.48 -61.79
CA GLU A 375 14.28 -38.53 -61.52
C GLU A 375 13.78 -37.08 -61.57
N GLN A 376 12.94 -36.74 -62.55
CA GLN A 376 12.34 -35.42 -62.65
C GLN A 376 11.40 -35.13 -61.47
N ALA A 377 10.57 -36.10 -61.06
CA ALA A 377 9.70 -35.96 -59.89
C ALA A 377 10.51 -35.79 -58.59
N TYR A 378 11.63 -36.50 -58.44
CA TYR A 378 12.55 -36.32 -57.31
C TYR A 378 13.19 -34.94 -57.31
N LYS A 379 13.59 -34.44 -58.47
CA LYS A 379 14.16 -33.10 -58.62
C LYS A 379 13.14 -32.02 -58.27
N ASP A 380 11.92 -32.12 -58.79
CA ASP A 380 10.83 -31.19 -58.49
C ASP A 380 10.47 -31.20 -56.99
N LEU A 381 10.44 -32.38 -56.36
CA LEU A 381 10.22 -32.52 -54.91
C LEU A 381 11.34 -31.85 -54.11
N ASN A 382 12.60 -32.02 -54.53
CA ASN A 382 13.74 -31.41 -53.88
C ASN A 382 13.74 -29.89 -54.02
N ASP A 383 13.34 -29.37 -55.19
CA ASP A 383 13.16 -27.93 -55.43
C ASP A 383 12.01 -27.35 -54.58
N GLN A 384 10.91 -28.10 -54.41
CA GLN A 384 9.81 -27.71 -53.52
C GLN A 384 10.26 -27.70 -52.04
N MET A 385 11.03 -28.70 -51.60
CA MET A 385 11.60 -28.71 -50.25
C MET A 385 12.56 -27.53 -50.05
N GLY A 386 13.40 -27.20 -51.03
CA GLY A 386 14.29 -26.04 -50.99
C GLY A 386 13.51 -24.72 -50.85
N LYS A 387 12.42 -24.55 -51.61
CA LYS A 387 11.53 -23.39 -51.48
C LYS A 387 10.85 -23.32 -50.11
N CYS A 388 10.35 -24.44 -49.60
CA CYS A 388 9.70 -24.51 -48.29
C CYS A 388 10.68 -24.17 -47.15
N ASN A 389 11.92 -24.68 -47.22
CA ASN A 389 12.94 -24.37 -46.22
C ASN A 389 13.31 -22.89 -46.24
N LYS A 390 13.45 -22.29 -47.42
CA LYS A 390 13.71 -20.86 -47.56
C LYS A 390 12.56 -20.01 -47.02
N GLU A 391 11.32 -20.37 -47.31
CA GLU A 391 10.13 -19.68 -46.77
C GLU A 391 10.04 -19.81 -45.24
N LEU A 392 10.46 -20.95 -44.68
CA LEU A 392 10.55 -21.14 -43.23
C LEU A 392 11.64 -20.25 -42.60
N GLU A 393 12.82 -20.17 -43.20
CA GLU A 393 13.92 -19.33 -42.74
C GLU A 393 13.55 -17.83 -42.79
N GLU A 394 12.87 -17.40 -43.86
CA GLU A 394 12.33 -16.03 -43.98
C GLU A 394 11.26 -15.74 -42.93
N ARG A 395 10.37 -16.70 -42.62
CA ARG A 395 9.38 -16.56 -41.53
C ARG A 395 10.02 -16.52 -40.15
N GLU A 396 11.03 -17.35 -39.90
CA GLU A 396 11.77 -17.38 -38.64
C GLU A 396 12.46 -16.03 -38.41
N SER A 397 13.17 -15.53 -39.42
CA SER A 397 13.80 -14.19 -39.37
C SER A 397 12.77 -13.07 -39.09
N ALA A 398 11.61 -13.10 -39.75
CA ALA A 398 10.55 -12.12 -39.53
C ALA A 398 9.90 -12.22 -38.13
N LEU A 399 9.83 -13.42 -37.56
CA LEU A 399 9.34 -13.63 -36.20
C LEU A 399 10.35 -13.11 -35.17
N ASP A 400 11.64 -13.37 -35.35
CA ASP A 400 12.71 -12.87 -34.49
C ASP A 400 12.75 -11.34 -34.47
N GLU A 401 12.63 -10.69 -35.63
CA GLU A 401 12.55 -9.23 -35.71
C GLU A 401 11.32 -8.67 -34.96
N ARG A 402 10.18 -9.37 -35.07
CA ARG A 402 8.96 -8.98 -34.38
C ARG A 402 9.05 -9.20 -32.87
N GLU A 403 9.66 -10.29 -32.43
CA GLU A 403 9.91 -10.57 -31.01
C GLU A 403 10.83 -9.49 -30.42
N PHE A 404 11.91 -9.15 -31.10
CA PHE A 404 12.81 -8.07 -30.69
C PHE A 404 12.09 -6.72 -30.59
N TYR A 405 11.21 -6.41 -31.54
CA TYR A 405 10.42 -5.18 -31.52
C TYR A 405 9.45 -5.14 -30.33
N ILE A 406 8.77 -6.27 -30.03
CA ILE A 406 7.88 -6.39 -28.87
C ILE A 406 8.66 -6.24 -27.57
N GLU A 407 9.80 -6.92 -27.43
CA GLU A 407 10.64 -6.83 -26.23
C GLU A 407 11.12 -5.38 -25.99
N LYS A 408 11.45 -4.66 -27.06
CA LYS A 408 11.80 -3.24 -26.98
C LYS A 408 10.61 -2.40 -26.50
N GLN A 409 9.42 -2.62 -27.05
CA GLN A 409 8.21 -1.91 -26.60
C GLN A 409 7.89 -2.20 -25.13
N GLU A 410 8.03 -3.45 -24.68
CA GLU A 410 7.81 -3.82 -23.28
C GLU A 410 8.78 -3.11 -22.33
N LYS A 411 10.07 -3.00 -22.72
CA LYS A 411 11.08 -2.24 -21.96
C LYS A 411 10.71 -0.75 -21.89
N ASP A 412 10.26 -0.17 -23.00
CA ASP A 412 9.81 1.23 -23.04
C ASP A 412 8.57 1.45 -22.17
N PHE A 413 7.58 0.56 -22.25
CA PHE A 413 6.38 0.61 -21.40
C PHE A 413 6.73 0.49 -19.92
N LYS A 414 7.61 -0.44 -19.55
CA LYS A 414 8.07 -0.59 -18.17
C LYS A 414 8.72 0.69 -17.64
N LYS A 415 9.57 1.34 -18.43
CA LYS A 415 10.18 2.62 -18.08
C LYS A 415 9.12 3.73 -17.92
N THR A 416 8.14 3.81 -18.83
CA THR A 416 7.05 4.79 -18.69
C THR A 416 6.19 4.54 -17.46
N PHE A 417 5.95 3.27 -17.10
CA PHE A 417 5.19 2.89 -15.92
C PHE A 417 5.93 3.26 -14.62
N GLU A 418 7.24 3.00 -14.54
CA GLU A 418 8.07 3.42 -13.41
C GLU A 418 8.07 4.95 -13.24
N ASN A 419 8.14 5.71 -14.34
CA ASN A 419 8.02 7.17 -14.31
C ASN A 419 6.64 7.62 -13.80
N LEU A 420 5.56 7.00 -14.26
CA LEU A 420 4.19 7.31 -13.80
C LEU A 420 4.03 7.02 -12.31
N LYS A 421 4.61 5.92 -11.82
CA LYS A 421 4.61 5.58 -10.39
C LYS A 421 5.37 6.61 -9.56
N SER A 422 6.50 7.11 -10.05
CA SER A 422 7.24 8.20 -9.40
C SER A 422 6.39 9.48 -9.32
N ILE A 423 5.72 9.85 -10.42
CA ILE A 423 4.82 11.00 -10.47
C ILE A 423 3.63 10.82 -9.50
N GLU A 424 3.06 9.62 -9.41
CA GLU A 424 1.97 9.31 -8.47
C GLU A 424 2.41 9.52 -7.02
N ILE A 425 3.60 9.06 -6.64
CA ILE A 425 4.17 9.27 -5.31
C ILE A 425 4.36 10.76 -5.04
N SER A 426 4.97 11.51 -5.97
CA SER A 426 5.17 12.96 -5.82
C SER A 426 3.86 13.73 -5.73
N LEU A 427 2.81 13.31 -6.45
CA LEU A 427 1.47 13.90 -6.37
C LEU A 427 0.81 13.61 -5.02
N ALA A 428 0.97 12.39 -4.49
CA ALA A 428 0.46 12.04 -3.17
C ALA A 428 1.14 12.86 -2.07
N GLU A 429 2.46 13.03 -2.15
CA GLU A 429 3.23 13.89 -1.23
C GLU A 429 2.81 15.36 -1.35
N SER A 430 2.69 15.89 -2.57
CA SER A 430 2.23 17.26 -2.81
C SER A 430 0.82 17.48 -2.26
N LYS A 431 -0.08 16.50 -2.41
CA LYS A 431 -1.43 16.56 -1.83
C LYS A 431 -1.39 16.64 -0.31
N ILE A 432 -0.53 15.85 0.36
CA ILE A 432 -0.35 15.91 1.81
C ILE A 432 0.16 17.30 2.22
N GLN A 433 1.18 17.83 1.53
CA GLN A 433 1.73 19.16 1.82
C GLN A 433 0.69 20.27 1.66
N VAL A 434 -0.16 20.20 0.63
CA VAL A 434 -1.24 21.17 0.42
C VAL A 434 -2.30 21.06 1.52
N GLU A 435 -2.63 19.84 1.96
CA GLU A 435 -3.58 19.65 3.06
C GLU A 435 -2.99 20.17 4.38
N ASP A 436 -1.70 19.98 4.63
CA ASP A 436 -1.00 20.52 5.82
C ASP A 436 -0.99 22.05 5.81
N LEU A 437 -0.69 22.68 4.66
CA LEU A 437 -0.77 24.13 4.50
C LEU A 437 -2.18 24.65 4.77
N ARG A 438 -3.20 23.94 4.27
CA ARG A 438 -4.61 24.31 4.43
C ARG A 438 -5.10 24.15 5.85
N THR A 439 -4.69 23.09 6.55
CA THR A 439 -5.23 22.71 7.86
C THR A 439 -4.47 23.31 9.03
N PHE A 440 -3.17 23.55 8.89
CA PHE A 440 -2.33 24.07 9.97
C PHE A 440 -1.84 25.49 9.67
N THR A 441 -1.13 25.67 8.55
CA THR A 441 -0.38 26.91 8.30
C THR A 441 -1.29 28.12 8.04
N ILE A 442 -2.32 27.97 7.19
CA ILE A 442 -3.24 29.07 6.87
C ILE A 442 -4.02 29.52 8.12
N PRO A 443 -4.68 28.62 8.88
CA PRO A 443 -5.37 29.02 10.10
C PRO A 443 -4.45 29.67 11.15
N GLU A 444 -3.21 29.21 11.28
CA GLU A 444 -2.24 29.84 12.17
C GLU A 444 -1.89 31.26 11.73
N LEU A 445 -1.66 31.49 10.43
CA LEU A 445 -1.42 32.82 9.88
C LEU A 445 -2.63 33.74 10.02
N GLU A 446 -3.85 33.21 9.86
CA GLU A 446 -5.09 33.95 10.08
C GLU A 446 -5.23 34.38 11.54
N ASN A 447 -4.96 33.48 12.49
CA ASN A 447 -4.93 33.79 13.92
C ASN A 447 -3.88 34.86 14.25
N GLN A 448 -2.66 34.71 13.73
CA GLN A 448 -1.59 35.69 13.92
C GLN A 448 -1.98 37.07 13.36
N SER A 449 -2.58 37.10 12.17
CA SER A 449 -3.11 38.32 11.55
C SER A 449 -4.22 38.95 12.41
N GLU A 450 -5.10 38.16 13.01
CA GLU A 450 -6.15 38.67 13.90
C GLU A 450 -5.54 39.31 15.17
N THR A 451 -4.55 38.66 15.80
CA THR A 451 -3.83 39.25 16.94
C THR A 451 -3.12 40.56 16.57
N LEU A 452 -2.48 40.63 15.40
CA LEU A 452 -1.89 41.86 14.89
C LEU A 452 -2.95 42.95 14.66
N GLY A 453 -4.12 42.59 14.14
CA GLY A 453 -5.25 43.49 13.99
C GLY A 453 -5.72 44.07 15.33
N LYS A 454 -5.84 43.24 16.37
CA LYS A 454 -6.18 43.67 17.75
C LYS A 454 -5.13 44.63 18.31
N LEU A 455 -3.85 44.31 18.15
CA LEU A 455 -2.75 45.16 18.61
C LEU A 455 -2.75 46.53 17.91
N ILE A 456 -2.97 46.57 16.59
CA ILE A 456 -3.07 47.83 15.83
C ILE A 456 -4.24 48.67 16.34
N GLN A 457 -5.38 48.03 16.64
CA GLN A 457 -6.54 48.74 17.16
C GLN A 457 -6.28 49.32 18.57
N GLU A 458 -5.61 48.56 19.43
CA GLU A 458 -5.20 49.02 20.77
C GLU A 458 -4.24 50.22 20.68
N LEU A 459 -3.23 50.14 19.81
CA LEU A 459 -2.31 51.25 19.56
C LEU A 459 -3.02 52.50 19.00
N LYS A 460 -4.02 52.32 18.13
CA LYS A 460 -4.85 53.44 17.65
C LYS A 460 -5.65 54.08 18.77
N ASN A 461 -6.23 53.28 19.65
CA ASN A 461 -6.99 53.78 20.80
C ASN A 461 -6.07 54.56 21.75
N GLN A 462 -4.89 54.02 22.09
CA GLN A 462 -3.89 54.70 22.91
C GLN A 462 -3.42 56.02 22.29
N LYS A 463 -3.19 56.02 20.96
CA LYS A 463 -2.84 57.24 20.23
C LYS A 463 -3.95 58.29 20.35
N PHE A 464 -5.21 57.91 20.18
CA PHE A 464 -6.35 58.82 20.31
C PHE A 464 -6.50 59.37 21.74
N GLU A 465 -6.28 58.54 22.76
CA GLU A 465 -6.25 58.99 24.16
C GLU A 465 -5.14 60.01 24.42
N LEU A 466 -3.94 59.78 23.88
CA LEU A 466 -2.81 60.70 23.95
C LEU A 466 -3.11 62.02 23.22
N GLU A 467 -3.67 61.97 22.02
CA GLU A 467 -4.08 63.15 21.26
C GLU A 467 -5.11 63.99 22.05
N ASN A 468 -6.11 63.34 22.68
CA ASN A 468 -7.07 64.01 23.55
C ASN A 468 -6.42 64.63 24.80
N LEU A 469 -5.43 63.95 25.40
CA LEU A 469 -4.66 64.47 26.53
C LEU A 469 -3.84 65.70 26.14
N VAL A 470 -3.19 65.65 24.97
CA VAL A 470 -2.45 66.78 24.40
C VAL A 470 -3.40 67.95 24.16
N GLU A 471 -4.56 67.73 23.55
CA GLU A 471 -5.56 68.78 23.32
C GLU A 471 -6.05 69.39 24.64
N LYS A 472 -6.35 68.57 25.66
CA LYS A 472 -6.70 69.05 27.01
C LYS A 472 -5.60 69.88 27.65
N MET A 473 -4.34 69.45 27.51
CA MET A 473 -3.19 70.22 28.00
C MET A 473 -3.05 71.53 27.24
N GLN A 474 -3.20 71.51 25.93
CA GLN A 474 -3.09 72.69 25.08
C GLN A 474 -4.18 73.72 25.40
N ASN A 475 -5.42 73.26 25.60
CA ASN A 475 -6.53 74.11 26.08
C ASN A 475 -6.25 74.72 27.46
N LYS A 476 -5.67 73.93 28.40
CA LYS A 476 -5.26 74.44 29.71
C LYS A 476 -4.14 75.48 29.58
N VAL A 477 -3.12 75.23 28.78
CA VAL A 477 -2.03 76.18 28.52
C VAL A 477 -2.59 77.47 27.90
N SER A 478 -3.45 77.37 26.89
CA SER A 478 -4.11 78.55 26.30
C SER A 478 -4.99 79.32 27.31
N SER A 479 -5.62 78.64 28.27
CA SER A 479 -6.39 79.32 29.34
C SER A 479 -5.50 80.03 30.38
N VAL A 480 -4.28 79.54 30.63
CA VAL A 480 -3.31 80.18 31.53
C VAL A 480 -2.63 81.37 30.85
N TRP A 481 -2.36 81.28 29.56
CA TRP A 481 -1.72 82.35 28.77
C TRP A 481 -2.73 83.35 28.19
N GLY A 482 -4.02 83.02 28.18
CA GLY A 482 -5.11 83.86 27.71
C GLY A 482 -5.71 84.80 28.75
N SER A 483 -5.15 84.89 29.97
CA SER A 483 -5.52 85.92 30.95
C SER A 483 -4.84 87.26 30.59
N PRO A 484 -5.58 88.28 30.13
CA PRO A 484 -5.05 89.61 29.93
C PRO A 484 -5.23 90.36 31.24
N ASN A 485 -4.22 90.35 32.12
CA ASN A 485 -3.89 91.44 33.06
C ASN A 485 -2.82 90.98 34.05
N LEU A 486 -1.94 91.93 34.40
CA LEU A 486 -0.75 91.86 35.26
C LEU A 486 0.51 91.32 34.57
N SER A 487 1.59 92.08 34.38
CA SER A 487 1.91 93.44 34.85
C SER A 487 3.27 93.84 34.26
N ASP A 488 3.30 94.95 33.52
CA ASP A 488 4.40 95.90 33.62
C ASP A 488 4.26 96.60 34.97
N THR A 489 5.19 96.37 35.88
CA THR A 489 5.73 97.38 36.82
C THR A 489 6.82 96.74 37.66
N SER A 490 8.06 96.96 37.24
CA SER A 490 9.22 97.04 38.10
C SER A 490 9.07 98.25 39.02
N GLU A 491 9.13 98.08 40.34
CA GLU A 491 10.05 98.83 41.20
C GLU A 491 10.02 98.38 42.69
N GLN A 492 11.24 98.13 43.19
CA GLN A 492 11.75 98.38 44.55
C GLN A 492 11.26 97.54 45.75
N LEU A 493 12.11 96.56 46.10
CA LEU A 493 12.89 96.52 47.34
C LEU A 493 12.34 97.27 48.57
N SER A 494 11.91 96.53 49.59
CA SER A 494 12.65 96.45 50.86
C SER A 494 11.96 95.57 51.91
N PHE A 495 12.78 94.76 52.57
CA PHE A 495 12.68 94.28 53.96
C PHE A 495 11.38 93.61 54.44
N CYS A 496 11.44 92.28 54.61
CA CYS A 496 11.46 91.64 55.94
C CYS A 496 11.93 90.18 55.84
N ASN A 497 13.00 89.87 56.58
CA ASN A 497 13.27 88.54 57.12
C ASN A 497 12.09 88.11 58.00
N ASP A 498 11.48 86.95 57.76
CA ASP A 498 11.51 85.80 58.68
C ASP A 498 10.47 84.74 58.24
N LYS A 499 10.94 83.48 58.26
CA LYS A 499 10.19 82.24 58.53
C LYS A 499 9.27 81.64 57.46
N ASN A 500 9.64 80.40 57.13
CA ASN A 500 8.78 79.22 57.01
C ASN A 500 7.86 79.10 55.80
N SER A 501 8.31 78.31 54.82
CA SER A 501 7.79 76.95 54.64
C SER A 501 8.38 76.37 53.34
N PRO A 502 9.23 75.33 53.37
CA PRO A 502 9.48 74.56 52.15
C PRO A 502 8.14 73.93 51.77
N ASN A 503 7.57 74.31 50.63
CA ASN A 503 6.29 73.77 50.19
C ASN A 503 6.41 72.23 50.07
N PRO A 504 5.85 71.43 50.99
CA PRO A 504 6.14 69.99 51.08
C PRO A 504 5.58 69.21 49.89
N GLN A 505 4.60 69.79 49.19
CA GLN A 505 3.88 69.14 48.10
C GLN A 505 4.71 69.02 46.82
N LEU A 506 5.50 70.03 46.45
CA LEU A 506 6.30 69.98 45.23
C LEU A 506 7.45 68.96 45.34
N ASN A 507 8.05 68.85 46.54
CA ASN A 507 9.04 67.81 46.82
C ASN A 507 8.40 66.42 46.87
N GLN A 508 7.14 66.28 47.30
CA GLN A 508 6.43 64.99 47.28
C GLN A 508 6.10 64.51 45.87
N GLU A 509 5.68 65.39 44.96
CA GLU A 509 5.43 65.03 43.56
C GLU A 509 6.72 64.63 42.83
N ILE A 510 7.82 65.36 43.07
CA ILE A 510 9.13 65.01 42.51
C ILE A 510 9.61 63.65 43.05
N ILE A 511 9.43 63.38 44.34
CA ILE A 511 9.74 62.07 44.94
C ILE A 511 8.86 60.97 44.32
N TYR A 512 7.57 61.22 44.11
CA TYR A 512 6.64 60.26 43.51
C TYR A 512 7.03 59.92 42.06
N ILE A 513 7.34 60.93 41.24
CA ILE A 513 7.81 60.74 39.86
C ILE A 513 9.15 59.99 39.85
N ALA A 514 10.06 60.31 40.77
CA ALA A 514 11.34 59.60 40.89
C ALA A 514 11.15 58.12 41.25
N THR A 515 10.25 57.80 42.19
CA THR A 515 9.93 56.41 42.54
C THR A 515 9.23 55.67 41.41
N GLU A 516 8.32 56.32 40.68
CA GLU A 516 7.63 55.71 39.53
C GLU A 516 8.62 55.42 38.38
N LEU A 517 9.57 56.32 38.14
CA LEU A 517 10.63 56.11 37.16
C LEU A 517 11.60 54.99 37.58
N GLU A 518 11.94 54.90 38.87
CA GLU A 518 12.71 53.77 39.41
C GLU A 518 11.98 52.44 39.22
N ASP A 519 10.68 52.37 39.53
CA ASP A 519 9.87 51.16 39.34
C ASP A 519 9.77 50.78 37.86
N LYS A 520 9.60 51.75 36.95
CA LYS A 520 9.60 51.50 35.49
C LYS A 520 10.96 51.03 34.98
N LEU A 521 12.05 51.60 35.47
CA LEU A 521 13.40 51.14 35.14
C LEU A 521 13.66 49.71 35.64
N LEU A 522 13.16 49.37 36.83
CA LEU A 522 13.23 48.03 37.39
C LEU A 522 12.42 47.02 36.55
N ALA A 523 11.22 47.41 36.11
CA ALA A 523 10.39 46.60 35.22
C ALA A 523 11.05 46.37 33.85
N ILE A 524 11.67 47.40 33.25
CA ILE A 524 12.44 47.27 32.02
C ILE A 524 13.61 46.30 32.21
N ARG A 525 14.35 46.44 33.31
CA ARG A 525 15.49 45.56 33.61
C ARG A 525 15.08 44.10 33.81
N ASN A 526 13.94 43.85 34.45
CA ASN A 526 13.39 42.49 34.56
C ASN A 526 13.00 41.93 33.20
N ARG A 527 12.41 42.77 32.33
CA ARG A 527 12.05 42.34 30.97
C ARG A 527 13.26 42.09 30.08
N GLU A 528 14.34 42.85 30.25
CA GLU A 528 15.64 42.59 29.60
C GLU A 528 16.20 41.22 30.03
N LEU A 529 16.16 40.90 31.33
CA LEU A 529 16.57 39.59 31.84
C LEU A 529 15.70 38.44 31.30
N GLU A 530 14.38 38.65 31.19
CA GLU A 530 13.47 37.67 30.58
C GLU A 530 13.78 37.43 29.10
N LEU A 531 14.11 38.51 28.36
CA LEU A 531 14.50 38.42 26.95
C LEU A 531 15.84 37.70 26.78
N ASP A 532 16.82 37.97 27.64
CA ASP A 532 18.12 37.27 27.63
C ASP A 532 17.92 35.77 27.87
N HIS A 533 17.09 35.40 28.86
CA HIS A 533 16.77 34.00 29.14
C HIS A 533 16.01 33.31 27.99
N ALA A 534 15.06 34.03 27.36
CA ALA A 534 14.35 33.51 26.18
C ALA A 534 15.30 33.31 24.99
N GLN A 535 16.28 34.19 24.82
CA GLN A 535 17.30 34.08 23.77
C GLN A 535 18.25 32.90 24.03
N GLU A 536 18.62 32.64 25.28
CA GLU A 536 19.41 31.46 25.68
C GLU A 536 18.65 30.14 25.41
N LEU A 537 17.35 30.09 25.73
CA LEU A 537 16.49 28.95 25.40
C LEU A 537 16.39 28.70 23.89
N LEU A 538 16.15 29.75 23.10
CA LEU A 538 16.10 29.63 21.64
C LEU A 538 17.43 29.16 21.03
N GLN A 539 18.55 29.61 21.60
CA GLN A 539 19.88 29.17 21.18
C GLN A 539 20.09 27.68 21.49
N ASN A 540 19.71 27.22 22.68
CA ASN A 540 19.73 25.80 23.04
C ASN A 540 18.84 24.95 22.14
N ASP A 541 17.61 25.41 21.83
CA ASP A 541 16.70 24.71 20.92
C ASP A 541 17.28 24.63 19.51
N ARG A 542 17.93 25.69 19.04
CA ARG A 542 18.61 25.71 17.75
C ARG A 542 19.77 24.74 17.69
N GLU A 543 20.56 24.63 18.76
CA GLU A 543 21.65 23.66 18.88
C GLU A 543 21.13 22.21 18.94
N ASN A 544 20.06 21.97 19.69
CA ASN A 544 19.39 20.65 19.75
C ASN A 544 18.83 20.24 18.38
N LEU A 545 18.20 21.17 17.66
CA LEU A 545 17.71 20.93 16.29
C LEU A 545 18.86 20.66 15.32
N ALA A 546 19.98 21.37 15.44
CA ALA A 546 21.17 21.13 14.62
C ALA A 546 21.75 19.72 14.87
N GLN A 547 21.84 19.29 16.13
CA GLN A 547 22.28 17.94 16.48
C GLN A 547 21.31 16.88 15.94
N ALA A 548 20.00 17.09 16.09
CA ALA A 548 19.00 16.17 15.55
C ALA A 548 19.10 16.04 14.02
N ALA A 549 19.30 17.15 13.31
CA ALA A 549 19.50 17.14 11.86
C ALA A 549 20.79 16.39 11.46
N GLU A 550 21.87 16.51 12.24
CA GLU A 550 23.11 15.79 12.02
C GLU A 550 22.93 14.27 12.22
N TYR A 551 22.22 13.84 13.26
CA TYR A 551 21.87 12.43 13.46
C TYR A 551 21.02 11.86 12.33
N ILE A 552 20.03 12.62 11.84
CA ILE A 552 19.20 12.21 10.70
C ILE A 552 20.07 12.07 9.45
N LYS A 553 20.98 13.02 9.21
CA LYS A 553 21.91 12.98 8.07
C LYS A 553 22.82 11.75 8.12
N ILE A 554 23.40 11.44 9.29
CA ILE A 554 24.24 10.25 9.48
C ILE A 554 23.41 8.98 9.22
N SER A 555 22.21 8.89 9.81
CA SER A 555 21.32 7.75 9.61
C SER A 555 20.92 7.57 8.15
N HIS A 556 20.71 8.64 7.39
CA HIS A 556 20.37 8.58 5.97
C HIS A 556 21.53 8.00 5.15
N VAL A 557 22.76 8.45 5.40
CA VAL A 557 23.97 7.94 4.75
C VAL A 557 24.16 6.45 5.05
N GLU A 558 23.99 6.02 6.30
CA GLU A 558 24.09 4.59 6.66
C GLU A 558 23.03 3.72 5.94
N VAL A 559 21.81 4.24 5.77
CA VAL A 559 20.75 3.53 5.05
C VAL A 559 21.08 3.45 3.55
N GLU A 560 21.60 4.52 2.95
CA GLU A 560 22.05 4.51 1.56
C GLU A 560 23.20 3.53 1.31
N GLU A 561 24.18 3.48 2.21
CA GLU A 561 25.28 2.52 2.13
C GLU A 561 24.78 1.07 2.22
N LYS A 562 23.86 0.78 3.16
CA LYS A 562 23.21 -0.54 3.27
C LYS A 562 22.41 -0.88 2.00
N ARG A 563 21.70 0.08 1.43
CA ARG A 563 20.95 -0.12 0.18
C ARG A 563 21.88 -0.43 -0.97
N LYS A 564 22.97 0.32 -1.11
CA LYS A 564 23.99 0.10 -2.15
C LYS A 564 24.61 -1.29 -2.02
N LYS A 565 24.94 -1.72 -0.81
CA LYS A 565 25.47 -3.07 -0.56
C LYS A 565 24.48 -4.18 -0.95
N LEU A 566 23.19 -4.01 -0.62
CA LEU A 566 22.14 -4.94 -1.02
C LEU A 566 21.94 -4.97 -2.55
N GLU A 567 22.04 -3.82 -3.23
CA GLU A 567 22.00 -3.77 -4.70
C GLU A 567 23.19 -4.50 -5.34
N GLU A 568 24.39 -4.37 -4.77
CA GLU A 568 25.59 -5.11 -5.20
C GLU A 568 25.43 -6.63 -5.00
N ASP A 569 24.98 -7.07 -3.82
CA ASP A 569 24.73 -8.49 -3.52
C ASP A 569 23.67 -9.09 -4.48
N LEU A 570 22.59 -8.36 -4.75
CA LEU A 570 21.52 -8.77 -5.66
C LEU A 570 22.02 -8.86 -7.12
N ALA A 571 22.89 -7.94 -7.54
CA ALA A 571 23.53 -8.00 -8.85
C ALA A 571 24.44 -9.24 -8.98
N GLU A 572 25.19 -9.59 -7.94
CA GLU A 572 26.02 -10.80 -7.92
C GLU A 572 25.17 -12.09 -7.98
N GLU A 573 24.07 -12.16 -7.22
CA GLU A 573 23.14 -13.29 -7.28
C GLU A 573 22.49 -13.44 -8.66
N LYS A 574 22.08 -12.33 -9.30
CA LYS A 574 21.58 -12.34 -10.68
C LYS A 574 22.62 -12.88 -11.66
N ALA A 575 23.88 -12.49 -11.52
CA ALA A 575 24.97 -12.98 -12.36
C ALA A 575 25.20 -14.50 -12.15
N LYS A 576 25.13 -14.98 -10.89
CA LYS A 576 25.20 -16.41 -10.57
C LYS A 576 24.04 -17.19 -11.20
N LEU A 577 22.81 -16.66 -11.11
CA LEU A 577 21.62 -17.29 -11.70
C LEU A 577 21.72 -17.36 -13.23
N THR A 578 22.19 -16.29 -13.86
CA THR A 578 22.42 -16.22 -15.32
C THR A 578 23.45 -17.26 -15.76
N ASN A 579 24.55 -17.41 -15.01
CA ASN A 579 25.55 -18.44 -15.27
C ASN A 579 25.02 -19.87 -15.08
N GLN A 580 24.15 -20.10 -14.08
CA GLN A 580 23.48 -21.39 -13.91
C GLN A 580 22.53 -21.69 -15.06
N TYR A 581 21.77 -20.69 -15.51
CA TYR A 581 20.90 -20.80 -16.68
C TYR A 581 21.68 -21.17 -17.94
N LEU A 582 22.78 -20.46 -18.24
CA LEU A 582 23.65 -20.78 -19.38
C LEU A 582 24.22 -22.20 -19.32
N LYS A 583 24.60 -22.68 -18.12
CA LYS A 583 25.03 -24.06 -17.92
C LYS A 583 23.91 -25.06 -18.22
N LEU A 584 22.71 -24.82 -17.72
CA LEU A 584 21.54 -25.67 -17.98
C LEU A 584 21.19 -25.68 -19.47
N GLU A 585 21.18 -24.53 -20.12
CA GLU A 585 20.92 -24.40 -21.55
C GLU A 585 21.95 -25.18 -22.39
N SER A 586 23.25 -25.04 -22.06
CA SER A 586 24.31 -25.82 -22.71
C SER A 586 24.16 -27.33 -22.47
N GLY A 587 23.74 -27.72 -21.26
CA GLY A 587 23.45 -29.11 -20.90
C GLY A 587 22.26 -29.68 -21.68
N MET A 588 21.19 -28.90 -21.85
CA MET A 588 20.03 -29.28 -22.66
C MET A 588 20.38 -29.43 -24.14
N LYS A 589 21.19 -28.53 -24.71
CA LYS A 589 21.68 -28.65 -26.10
C LYS A 589 22.51 -29.92 -26.30
N LEU A 590 23.37 -30.25 -25.33
CA LEU A 590 24.14 -31.50 -25.36
C LEU A 590 23.23 -32.73 -25.25
N LEU A 591 22.24 -32.73 -24.36
CA LEU A 591 21.25 -33.82 -24.23
C LEU A 591 20.47 -34.02 -25.53
N SER A 592 19.96 -32.96 -26.14
CA SER A 592 19.24 -33.02 -27.43
C SER A 592 20.11 -33.62 -28.55
N THR A 593 21.40 -33.28 -28.58
CA THR A 593 22.35 -33.87 -29.52
C THR A 593 22.53 -35.37 -29.26
N LYS A 594 22.65 -35.78 -27.98
CA LYS A 594 22.76 -37.19 -27.59
C LYS A 594 21.50 -37.99 -27.85
N GLU A 595 20.33 -37.39 -27.65
CA GLU A 595 19.04 -37.99 -28.03
C GLU A 595 18.97 -38.23 -29.54
N SER A 596 19.39 -37.24 -30.34
CA SER A 596 19.46 -37.37 -31.79
C SER A 596 20.41 -38.50 -32.24
N GLU A 597 21.58 -38.62 -31.60
CA GLU A 597 22.51 -39.75 -31.81
C GLU A 597 21.85 -41.10 -31.47
N ILE A 598 21.14 -41.20 -30.34
CA ILE A 598 20.43 -42.42 -29.93
C ILE A 598 19.34 -42.79 -30.94
N PHE A 599 18.57 -41.83 -31.42
CA PHE A 599 17.57 -42.06 -32.47
C PHE A 599 18.21 -42.57 -33.77
N ALA A 600 19.37 -42.03 -34.15
CA ALA A 600 20.13 -42.51 -35.30
C ALA A 600 20.62 -43.96 -35.11
N PHE A 601 21.10 -44.31 -33.91
CA PHE A 601 21.48 -45.69 -33.59
C PHE A 601 20.29 -46.64 -33.61
N LYS A 602 19.13 -46.22 -33.07
CA LYS A 602 17.89 -47.00 -33.11
C LYS A 602 17.46 -47.28 -34.55
N ARG A 603 17.49 -46.27 -35.42
CA ARG A 603 17.18 -46.44 -36.85
C ARG A 603 18.11 -47.46 -37.53
N LYS A 604 19.42 -47.37 -37.29
CA LYS A 604 20.41 -48.35 -37.80
C LYS A 604 20.16 -49.77 -37.25
N LEU A 605 19.70 -49.90 -36.01
CA LEU A 605 19.38 -51.18 -35.40
C LEU A 605 18.11 -51.79 -36.02
N ASP A 606 17.06 -50.98 -36.23
CA ASP A 606 15.83 -51.39 -36.91
C ASP A 606 16.11 -51.82 -38.36
N GLU A 607 16.99 -51.13 -39.08
CA GLU A 607 17.47 -51.51 -40.42
C GLU A 607 18.19 -52.87 -40.41
N LYS A 608 19.13 -53.07 -39.47
CA LYS A 608 19.81 -54.36 -39.30
C LYS A 608 18.84 -55.49 -38.98
N GLN A 609 17.85 -55.24 -38.12
CA GLN A 609 16.83 -56.22 -37.77
C GLN A 609 15.96 -56.59 -38.99
N LYS A 610 15.56 -55.61 -39.81
CA LYS A 610 14.85 -55.87 -41.07
C LYS A 610 15.68 -56.72 -42.03
N MET A 611 16.97 -56.41 -42.19
CA MET A 611 17.88 -57.20 -43.03
C MET A 611 18.04 -58.64 -42.52
N LEU A 612 18.07 -58.83 -41.21
CA LEU A 612 18.14 -60.15 -40.58
C LEU A 612 16.87 -60.95 -40.84
N MET A 613 15.69 -60.36 -40.70
CA MET A 613 14.42 -61.00 -41.06
C MET A 613 14.35 -61.38 -42.56
N ILE A 614 14.89 -60.54 -43.45
CA ILE A 614 14.97 -60.87 -44.88
C ILE A 614 15.87 -62.09 -45.09
N LYS A 615 17.07 -62.11 -44.48
CA LYS A 615 17.99 -63.25 -44.56
C LYS A 615 17.39 -64.54 -43.98
N GLU A 616 16.69 -64.46 -42.85
CA GLU A 616 15.99 -65.61 -42.27
C GLU A 616 14.93 -66.17 -43.22
N LYS A 617 14.14 -65.31 -43.87
CA LYS A 617 13.17 -65.72 -44.89
C LYS A 617 13.84 -66.36 -46.11
N GLU A 618 14.96 -65.81 -46.59
CA GLU A 618 15.73 -66.38 -47.71
C GLU A 618 16.28 -67.77 -47.37
N ILE A 619 16.82 -67.95 -46.16
CA ILE A 619 17.30 -69.27 -45.68
C ILE A 619 16.13 -70.26 -45.62
N MET A 620 14.99 -69.88 -45.02
CA MET A 620 13.80 -70.73 -44.99
C MET A 620 13.28 -71.13 -46.38
N MET A 621 13.37 -70.23 -47.36
CA MET A 621 12.99 -70.53 -48.75
C MET A 621 13.98 -71.50 -49.41
N ARG A 622 15.29 -71.34 -49.16
CA ARG A 622 16.31 -72.29 -49.65
C ARG A 622 16.13 -73.68 -49.04
N ASP A 623 15.86 -73.77 -47.73
CA ASP A 623 15.62 -75.05 -47.06
C ASP A 623 14.37 -75.75 -47.61
N LYS A 624 13.30 -75.01 -47.92
CA LYS A 624 12.12 -75.58 -48.60
C LYS A 624 12.46 -76.11 -49.99
N ASN A 625 13.26 -75.39 -50.77
CA ASN A 625 13.64 -75.81 -52.12
C ASN A 625 14.58 -77.03 -52.13
N THR A 626 15.47 -77.18 -51.14
CA THR A 626 16.35 -78.36 -51.01
C THR A 626 15.59 -79.61 -50.55
N HIS A 627 14.54 -79.44 -49.73
CA HIS A 627 13.65 -80.55 -49.34
C HIS A 627 12.72 -81.01 -50.49
N SER A 628 12.34 -80.10 -51.41
CA SER A 628 11.56 -80.47 -52.60
C SER A 628 12.38 -81.19 -53.68
N HIS A 629 13.70 -80.92 -53.80
CA HIS A 629 14.55 -81.65 -54.75
C HIS A 629 15.02 -83.03 -54.25
N SER A 630 15.08 -83.24 -52.93
CA SER A 630 15.41 -84.55 -52.35
C SER A 630 14.22 -85.52 -52.31
N SER A 631 12.98 -85.05 -52.44
CA SER A 631 11.78 -85.91 -52.55
C SER A 631 11.43 -86.34 -53.98
N SER A 632 12.10 -85.79 -55.01
CA SER A 632 11.86 -86.14 -56.43
C SER A 632 12.77 -87.27 -56.96
N ILE A 633 13.78 -87.69 -56.19
CA ILE A 633 14.76 -88.73 -56.60
C ILE A 633 14.43 -90.14 -56.04
N ILE A 634 13.26 -90.34 -55.40
CA ILE A 634 12.86 -91.65 -54.84
C ILE A 634 11.64 -92.27 -55.57
N GLU A 635 11.16 -91.68 -56.67
CA GLU A 635 10.10 -92.27 -57.51
C GLU A 635 10.60 -92.63 -58.93
N GLU A 636 11.74 -93.30 -59.05
CA GLU A 636 12.03 -94.21 -60.18
C GLU A 636 12.81 -95.41 -59.65
N ASN A 637 12.06 -96.40 -59.16
CA ASN A 637 12.42 -97.82 -59.13
C ASN A 637 11.16 -98.66 -59.26
#